data_AF-A0A813JE08-F1
#
_entry.id   AF-A0A813JE08-F1
#
_cell.length_a   1.000
_cell.length_b   1.000
_cell.length_c   1.000
_cell.angle_alpha   90.00
_cell.angle_beta   90.00
_cell.angle_gamma   90.00
#
_symmetry.space_group_name_H-M   'P 1'
#
loop_
_entity.id
_entity.type
_entity.pdbx_description
1 polymer ?
#
loop_
_entity_poly.entity_id
_entity_poly.type
_entity_poly.pdbx_seq_one_letter_code
_entity_poly.pdbx_strand_id
1 'polypeptide(L)'
;MSSSLREAAALFSTAEGYLRNEQVEDCLRVAAAALEVFKSLGDSGQAGFTDTLCMMADAHAQIATAQQRKPEEALAMVTQALSEFRASRDRRGEASMLLSLAVINHDKRGRKKRGEALESAAEALRIFREVEDKKSEALTLLLIATAHFKCFMYDDMLKESQAALDILDNFGDKFLKAKAMGLV
;
A
#
# COMPACT_ATOMS: atom_id res chain seq x y z
N MET A 1 -1.58 26.55 -6.08
CA MET A 1 -2.23 25.32 -5.55
C MET A 1 -3.72 25.42 -5.81
N SER A 2 -4.32 24.43 -6.47
CA SER A 2 -5.77 24.34 -6.61
C SER A 2 -6.43 24.10 -5.25
N SER A 3 -7.70 24.50 -5.09
CA SER A 3 -8.47 24.29 -3.86
C SER A 3 -8.48 22.81 -3.44
N SER A 4 -8.67 21.91 -4.41
CA SER A 4 -8.74 20.46 -4.21
C SER A 4 -7.41 19.84 -3.76
N LEU A 5 -6.26 20.37 -4.19
CA LEU A 5 -4.95 19.88 -3.69
C LEU A 5 -4.73 20.24 -2.22
N ARG A 6 -5.16 21.45 -1.80
CA ARG A 6 -5.10 21.85 -0.39
C ARG A 6 -6.05 21.01 0.47
N GLU A 7 -7.24 20.74 -0.04
CA GLU A 7 -8.21 19.86 0.60
C GLU A 7 -7.66 18.44 0.79
N ALA A 8 -7.14 17.82 -0.27
CA ALA A 8 -6.54 16.49 -0.20
C ALA A 8 -5.38 16.42 0.80
N ALA A 9 -4.49 17.42 0.78
CA ALA A 9 -3.38 17.51 1.73
C ALA A 9 -3.85 17.69 3.18
N ALA A 10 -4.95 18.42 3.41
CA ALA A 10 -5.54 18.59 4.73
C ALA A 10 -6.16 17.28 5.24
N LEU A 11 -6.87 16.55 4.38
CA LEU A 11 -7.42 15.23 4.70
C LEU A 11 -6.29 14.24 5.01
N PHE A 12 -5.23 14.21 4.20
CA PHE A 12 -4.04 13.40 4.45
C PHE A 12 -3.40 13.72 5.80
N SER A 13 -3.16 15.00 6.10
CA SER A 13 -2.57 15.42 7.37
C SER A 13 -3.46 15.06 8.57
N THR A 14 -4.78 15.09 8.37
CA THR A 14 -5.75 14.67 9.39
C THR A 14 -5.69 13.15 9.62
N ALA A 15 -5.65 12.35 8.54
CA ALA A 15 -5.49 10.91 8.62
C ALA A 15 -4.16 10.52 9.30
N GLU A 16 -3.08 11.23 9.00
CA GLU A 16 -1.78 11.05 9.67
C GLU A 16 -1.89 11.31 11.17
N GLY A 17 -2.61 12.37 11.57
CA GLY A 17 -2.89 12.67 12.96
C GLY A 17 -3.63 11.53 13.67
N TYR A 18 -4.66 10.98 13.02
CA TYR A 18 -5.39 9.81 13.55
C TYR A 18 -4.50 8.58 13.68
N LEU A 19 -3.63 8.31 12.69
CA LEU A 19 -2.68 7.20 12.74
C LEU A 19 -1.70 7.33 13.91
N ARG A 20 -1.14 8.53 14.14
CA ARG A 20 -0.23 8.80 15.27
C ARG A 20 -0.90 8.65 16.63
N ASN A 21 -2.21 8.86 16.70
CA ASN A 21 -3.01 8.69 17.91
C ASN A 21 -3.61 7.28 18.05
N GLU A 22 -3.20 6.32 17.22
CA GLU A 22 -3.72 4.94 17.18
C GLU A 22 -5.24 4.85 16.91
N GLN A 23 -5.84 5.90 16.36
CA GLN A 23 -7.25 5.94 15.96
C GLN A 23 -7.40 5.40 14.55
N VAL A 24 -7.18 4.09 14.40
CA VAL A 24 -6.94 3.49 13.09
C VAL A 24 -8.19 3.47 12.19
N GLU A 25 -9.39 3.29 12.75
CA GLU A 25 -10.62 3.34 11.94
C GLU A 25 -10.86 4.74 11.34
N ASP A 26 -10.64 5.79 12.12
CA ASP A 26 -10.75 7.17 11.65
C ASP A 26 -9.66 7.52 10.63
N CYS A 27 -8.43 7.04 10.85
CA CYS A 27 -7.35 7.14 9.87
C CYS A 27 -7.80 6.56 8.52
N LEU A 28 -8.29 5.32 8.50
CA LEU A 28 -8.69 4.64 7.26
C LEU A 28 -9.84 5.36 6.55
N ARG A 29 -10.84 5.83 7.31
CA ARG A 29 -11.97 6.58 6.76
C ARG A 29 -11.54 7.89 6.11
N VAL A 30 -10.69 8.66 6.78
CA VAL A 30 -10.22 9.97 6.27
C VAL A 30 -9.19 9.80 5.16
N ALA A 31 -8.33 8.77 5.25
CA ALA A 31 -7.39 8.42 4.19
C ALA A 31 -8.13 8.02 2.91
N ALA A 32 -9.22 7.25 2.98
CA ALA A 32 -10.03 6.92 1.80
C ALA A 32 -10.61 8.18 1.11
N ALA A 33 -11.06 9.17 1.89
CA ALA A 33 -11.51 10.44 1.34
C ALA A 33 -10.35 11.23 0.69
N ALA A 34 -9.18 11.30 1.33
CA ALA A 34 -8.00 11.93 0.76
C ALA A 34 -7.60 11.27 -0.58
N LEU A 35 -7.67 9.93 -0.63
CA LEU A 35 -7.31 9.13 -1.79
C LEU A 35 -8.18 9.45 -3.01
N GLU A 36 -9.50 9.58 -2.84
CA GLU A 36 -10.40 9.95 -3.94
C GLU A 36 -10.12 11.37 -4.46
N VAL A 37 -9.81 12.33 -3.58
CA VAL A 37 -9.46 13.69 -4.03
C VAL A 37 -8.12 13.67 -4.76
N PHE A 38 -7.09 12.97 -4.23
CA PHE A 38 -5.81 12.84 -4.94
C PHE A 38 -5.94 12.13 -6.29
N LYS A 39 -6.82 11.13 -6.40
CA LYS A 39 -7.14 10.46 -7.66
C LYS A 39 -7.78 11.42 -8.67
N SER A 40 -8.70 12.28 -8.23
CA SER A 40 -9.32 13.29 -9.11
C SER A 40 -8.33 14.34 -9.64
N LEU A 41 -7.19 14.51 -8.97
CA LEU A 41 -6.13 15.47 -9.32
C LEU A 41 -5.12 14.95 -10.35
N GLY A 42 -5.21 13.67 -10.75
CA GLY A 42 -4.29 13.03 -11.70
C GLY A 42 -2.83 13.15 -11.25
N ASP A 43 -1.94 13.52 -12.18
CA ASP A 43 -0.49 13.65 -11.92
C ASP A 43 -0.16 14.56 -10.73
N SER A 44 -0.94 15.62 -10.52
CA SER A 44 -0.70 16.57 -9.42
C SER A 44 -1.06 16.03 -8.04
N GLY A 45 -1.89 14.98 -7.97
CA GLY A 45 -2.27 14.29 -6.73
C GLY A 45 -1.49 13.00 -6.50
N GLN A 46 -0.72 12.53 -7.49
CA GLN A 46 -0.03 11.24 -7.49
C GLN A 46 0.83 10.99 -6.24
N ALA A 47 1.59 11.98 -5.80
CA ALA A 47 2.44 11.85 -4.62
C ALA A 47 1.61 11.60 -3.35
N GLY A 48 0.60 12.45 -3.12
CA GLY A 48 -0.32 12.32 -1.98
C GLY A 48 -1.18 11.07 -2.05
N PHE A 49 -1.56 10.62 -3.25
CA PHE A 49 -2.24 9.35 -3.46
C PHE A 49 -1.41 8.19 -2.89
N THR A 50 -0.14 8.08 -3.31
CA THR A 50 0.73 7.00 -2.84
C THR A 50 1.03 7.10 -1.35
N ASP A 51 1.26 8.31 -0.83
CA ASP A 51 1.55 8.49 0.60
C ASP A 51 0.32 8.09 1.44
N THR A 52 -0.88 8.38 0.95
CA THR A 52 -2.14 7.94 1.56
C THR A 52 -2.25 6.41 1.53
N LEU A 53 -1.85 5.75 0.43
CA LEU A 53 -1.82 4.29 0.37
C LEU A 53 -0.85 3.67 1.38
N CYS A 54 0.36 4.21 1.49
CA CYS A 54 1.32 3.73 2.49
C CYS A 54 0.75 3.86 3.91
N MET A 55 0.07 4.97 4.18
CA MET A 55 -0.59 5.20 5.47
C MET A 55 -1.72 4.21 5.73
N MET A 56 -2.57 3.92 4.75
CA MET A 56 -3.63 2.91 4.89
C MET A 56 -3.05 1.51 5.11
N ALA A 57 -1.98 1.15 4.39
CA ALA A 57 -1.29 -0.12 4.59
C ALA A 57 -0.69 -0.24 6.00
N ASP A 58 -0.09 0.84 6.53
CA ASP A 58 0.44 0.87 7.89
C ASP A 58 -0.69 0.79 8.94
N ALA A 59 -1.76 1.56 8.76
CA ALA A 59 -2.97 1.47 9.58
C ALA A 59 -3.49 0.03 9.67
N HIS A 60 -3.66 -0.64 8.53
CA HIS A 60 -4.08 -2.04 8.51
C HIS A 60 -3.08 -3.00 9.15
N ALA A 61 -1.77 -2.74 9.00
CA ALA A 61 -0.72 -3.49 9.69
C ALA A 61 -0.77 -3.29 11.20
N GLN A 62 -1.03 -2.07 11.67
CA GLN A 62 -1.21 -1.76 13.10
C GLN A 62 -2.42 -2.50 13.66
N ILE A 63 -3.57 -2.52 12.99
CA ILE A 63 -4.73 -3.34 13.42
C ILE A 63 -4.34 -4.82 13.50
N ALA A 64 -3.60 -5.32 12.50
CA ALA A 64 -3.18 -6.71 12.46
C ALA A 64 -2.15 -7.08 13.54
N THR A 65 -1.32 -6.13 14.00
CA THR A 65 -0.19 -6.38 14.91
C THR A 65 -0.44 -5.96 16.35
N ALA A 66 -1.15 -4.86 16.58
CA ALA A 66 -1.33 -4.24 17.90
C ALA A 66 -2.07 -5.14 18.91
N GLN A 67 -2.81 -6.16 18.45
CA GLN A 67 -3.68 -6.90 19.36
C GLN A 67 -3.55 -8.42 19.36
N GLN A 68 -2.82 -9.10 18.47
CA GLN A 68 -2.94 -10.57 18.28
C GLN A 68 -4.40 -11.11 18.23
N ARG A 69 -5.43 -10.24 18.14
CA ARG A 69 -6.82 -10.58 18.41
C ARG A 69 -7.77 -10.27 17.28
N LYS A 70 -7.41 -9.43 16.30
CA LYS A 70 -8.33 -9.12 15.19
C LYS A 70 -7.69 -8.92 13.79
N PRO A 71 -6.82 -9.83 13.31
CA PRO A 71 -6.65 -10.08 11.88
C PRO A 71 -7.92 -9.93 11.05
N GLU A 72 -9.01 -10.44 11.59
CA GLU A 72 -10.28 -10.64 10.95
C GLU A 72 -11.00 -9.32 10.69
N GLU A 73 -10.85 -8.31 11.57
CA GLU A 73 -11.45 -6.99 11.35
C GLU A 73 -10.72 -6.23 10.24
N ALA A 74 -9.39 -6.20 10.27
CA ALA A 74 -8.62 -5.61 9.17
C ALA A 74 -8.92 -6.32 7.83
N LEU A 75 -8.99 -7.65 7.84
CA LEU A 75 -9.35 -8.42 6.65
C LEU A 75 -10.78 -8.11 6.20
N ALA A 76 -11.75 -8.00 7.11
CA ALA A 76 -13.14 -7.68 6.77
C ALA A 76 -13.26 -6.29 6.15
N MET A 77 -12.63 -5.28 6.76
CA MET A 77 -12.60 -3.91 6.23
C MET A 77 -11.97 -3.84 4.84
N VAL A 78 -10.79 -4.44 4.67
CA VAL A 78 -10.10 -4.44 3.38
C VAL A 78 -10.88 -5.24 2.33
N THR A 79 -11.48 -6.36 2.71
CA THR A 79 -12.29 -7.17 1.78
C THR A 79 -13.56 -6.42 1.34
N GLN A 80 -14.21 -5.70 2.25
CA GLN A 80 -15.35 -4.86 1.92
C GLN A 80 -14.95 -3.74 0.95
N ALA A 81 -13.91 -2.96 1.28
CA ALA A 81 -13.42 -1.90 0.42
C ALA A 81 -12.97 -2.43 -0.96
N LEU A 82 -12.31 -3.59 -1.00
CA LEU A 82 -11.95 -4.26 -2.25
C LEU A 82 -13.18 -4.58 -3.11
N SER A 83 -14.26 -5.08 -2.48
CA SER A 83 -15.52 -5.33 -3.19
C SER A 83 -16.14 -4.05 -3.74
N GLU A 84 -16.08 -2.96 -2.99
CA GLU A 84 -16.59 -1.64 -3.41
C GLU A 84 -15.79 -1.10 -4.60
N PHE A 85 -14.46 -1.14 -4.56
CA PHE A 85 -13.60 -0.71 -5.67
C PHE A 85 -13.76 -1.59 -6.92
N ARG A 86 -13.93 -2.91 -6.75
CA ARG A 86 -14.24 -3.81 -7.87
C ARG A 86 -15.60 -3.48 -8.48
N ALA A 87 -16.62 -3.20 -7.67
CA ALA A 87 -17.94 -2.83 -8.15
C ALA A 87 -17.95 -1.49 -8.89
N SER A 88 -17.17 -0.50 -8.41
CA SER A 88 -17.01 0.79 -9.06
C SER A 88 -16.03 0.77 -10.25
N ARG A 89 -15.37 -0.37 -10.52
CA ARG A 89 -14.32 -0.55 -11.52
C ARG A 89 -13.12 0.38 -11.32
N ASP A 90 -12.89 0.81 -10.09
CA ASP A 90 -11.69 1.55 -9.73
C ASP A 90 -10.52 0.58 -9.58
N ARG A 91 -9.79 0.40 -10.68
CA ARG A 91 -8.61 -0.47 -10.75
C ARG A 91 -7.54 -0.05 -9.73
N ARG A 92 -7.37 1.25 -9.50
CA ARG A 92 -6.31 1.73 -8.63
C ARG A 92 -6.66 1.53 -7.16
N GLY A 93 -7.91 1.81 -6.77
CA GLY A 93 -8.44 1.45 -5.46
C GLY A 93 -8.43 -0.06 -5.19
N GLU A 94 -8.73 -0.87 -6.21
CA GLU A 94 -8.64 -2.34 -6.14
C GLU A 94 -7.21 -2.79 -5.83
N ALA A 95 -6.22 -2.33 -6.60
CA ALA A 95 -4.80 -2.64 -6.40
C ALA A 95 -4.32 -2.24 -5.00
N SER A 96 -4.83 -1.11 -4.51
CA SER A 96 -4.53 -0.59 -3.18
C SER A 96 -5.01 -1.51 -2.06
N MET A 97 -6.24 -2.01 -2.16
CA MET A 97 -6.78 -2.94 -1.18
C MET A 97 -6.08 -4.31 -1.25
N LEU A 98 -5.72 -4.77 -2.45
CA LEU A 98 -4.90 -5.98 -2.62
C LEU A 98 -3.52 -5.84 -1.96
N LEU A 99 -2.87 -4.68 -2.08
CA LEU A 99 -1.62 -4.38 -1.39
C LEU A 99 -1.80 -4.41 0.14
N SER A 100 -2.87 -3.84 0.66
CA SER A 100 -3.22 -3.90 2.09
C SER A 100 -3.46 -5.35 2.57
N LEU A 101 -4.17 -6.18 1.79
CA LEU A 101 -4.34 -7.61 2.09
C LEU A 101 -2.99 -8.33 2.17
N ALA A 102 -2.08 -8.03 1.24
CA ALA A 102 -0.75 -8.59 1.24
C ALA A 102 -0.02 -8.23 2.54
N VAL A 103 0.01 -6.96 2.94
CA VAL A 103 0.65 -6.51 4.19
C VAL A 103 0.06 -7.20 5.42
N ILE A 104 -1.27 -7.28 5.52
CA ILE A 104 -1.97 -7.93 6.66
C ILE A 104 -1.59 -9.42 6.79
N ASN A 105 -1.47 -10.13 5.67
CA ASN A 105 -1.20 -11.56 5.65
C ASN A 105 0.30 -11.92 5.64
N HIS A 106 1.16 -10.95 5.34
CA HIS A 106 2.58 -11.14 5.07
C HIS A 106 3.39 -11.56 6.31
N ASP A 107 3.08 -11.07 7.52
CA ASP A 107 3.88 -11.36 8.72
C ASP A 107 3.14 -12.16 9.81
N LYS A 108 3.89 -13.04 10.50
CA LYS A 108 3.48 -13.82 11.68
C LYS A 108 2.38 -14.89 11.52
N ARG A 109 1.78 -15.08 10.34
CA ARG A 109 0.65 -16.02 10.15
C ARG A 109 0.96 -17.37 9.46
N GLY A 110 2.24 -17.72 9.33
CA GLY A 110 2.70 -18.99 8.76
C GLY A 110 2.72 -19.05 7.23
N ARG A 111 3.18 -20.18 6.67
CA ARG A 111 3.48 -20.32 5.22
C ARG A 111 2.26 -20.07 4.32
N LYS A 112 1.09 -20.58 4.71
CA LYS A 112 -0.14 -20.42 3.92
C LYS A 112 -0.49 -18.95 3.70
N LYS A 113 -0.48 -18.15 4.77
CA LYS A 113 -0.82 -16.73 4.72
C LYS A 113 0.23 -15.90 3.99
N ARG A 114 1.50 -16.30 4.04
CA ARG A 114 2.54 -15.72 3.17
C ARG A 114 2.28 -15.98 1.69
N GLY A 115 1.78 -17.15 1.33
CA GLY A 115 1.34 -17.45 -0.05
C GLY A 115 0.19 -16.55 -0.49
N GLU A 116 -0.87 -16.46 0.31
CA GLU A 116 -2.01 -15.56 0.04
C GLU A 116 -1.57 -14.08 -0.07
N ALA A 117 -0.57 -13.66 0.71
CA ALA A 117 -0.01 -12.33 0.63
C ALA A 117 0.75 -12.09 -0.69
N LEU A 118 1.55 -13.06 -1.13
CA LEU A 118 2.26 -13.00 -2.42
C LEU A 118 1.28 -12.95 -3.59
N GLU A 119 0.21 -13.75 -3.56
CA GLU A 119 -0.84 -13.72 -4.58
C GLU A 119 -1.51 -12.34 -4.65
N SER A 120 -1.89 -11.78 -3.50
CA SER A 120 -2.51 -10.46 -3.41
C SER A 120 -1.56 -9.36 -3.91
N ALA A 121 -0.27 -9.43 -3.54
CA ALA A 121 0.74 -8.49 -4.00
C ALA A 121 1.01 -8.60 -5.50
N ALA A 122 1.04 -9.82 -6.06
CA ALA A 122 1.21 -10.04 -7.49
C ALA A 122 0.02 -9.52 -8.30
N GLU A 123 -1.21 -9.69 -7.79
CA GLU A 123 -2.39 -9.10 -8.40
C GLU A 123 -2.33 -7.57 -8.36
N ALA A 124 -2.03 -6.97 -7.20
CA ALA A 124 -1.83 -5.53 -7.06
C ALA A 124 -0.77 -5.00 -8.04
N LEU A 125 0.37 -5.68 -8.16
CA LEU A 125 1.47 -5.32 -9.06
C LEU A 125 1.02 -5.27 -10.52
N ARG A 126 0.27 -6.29 -10.96
CA ARG A 126 -0.29 -6.33 -12.32
C ARG A 126 -1.18 -5.13 -12.57
N ILE A 127 -2.05 -4.80 -11.62
CA ILE A 127 -2.98 -3.67 -11.78
C ILE A 127 -2.23 -2.34 -11.76
N PHE A 128 -1.28 -2.13 -10.86
CA PHE A 128 -0.46 -0.91 -10.83
C PHE A 128 0.33 -0.71 -12.14
N ARG A 129 0.79 -1.80 -12.76
CA ARG A 129 1.38 -1.74 -14.12
C ARG A 129 0.36 -1.35 -15.18
N GLU A 130 -0.85 -1.90 -15.14
CA GLU A 130 -1.93 -1.58 -16.10
C GLU A 130 -2.37 -0.11 -16.02
N VAL A 131 -2.42 0.46 -14.82
CA VAL A 131 -2.77 1.87 -14.61
C VAL A 131 -1.55 2.80 -14.62
N GLU A 132 -0.38 2.29 -15.00
CA GLU A 132 0.90 2.99 -15.10
C GLU A 132 1.32 3.73 -13.81
N ASP A 133 0.89 3.23 -12.64
CA ASP A 133 1.26 3.77 -11.33
C ASP A 133 2.63 3.24 -10.89
N LYS A 134 3.69 3.86 -11.41
CA LYS A 134 5.08 3.46 -11.16
C LYS A 134 5.50 3.56 -9.69
N LYS A 135 5.02 4.55 -8.95
CA LYS A 135 5.38 4.69 -7.52
C LYS A 135 4.80 3.52 -6.70
N SER A 136 3.53 3.16 -6.94
CA SER A 136 2.91 2.01 -6.26
C SER A 136 3.40 0.67 -6.79
N GLU A 137 3.83 0.60 -8.07
CA GLU A 137 4.54 -0.56 -8.63
C GLU A 137 5.81 -0.85 -7.81
N ALA A 138 6.67 0.16 -7.60
CA ALA A 138 7.89 0.00 -6.82
C ALA A 138 7.64 -0.42 -5.37
N LEU A 139 6.63 0.18 -4.72
CA LEU A 139 6.22 -0.21 -3.37
C LEU A 139 5.79 -1.66 -3.27
N THR A 140 5.03 -2.13 -4.25
CA THR A 140 4.54 -3.51 -4.30
C THR A 140 5.69 -4.49 -4.51
N LEU A 141 6.65 -4.15 -5.39
CA LEU A 141 7.87 -4.92 -5.60
C LEU A 141 8.69 -5.05 -4.30
N LEU A 142 8.82 -3.98 -3.51
CA LEU A 142 9.51 -4.04 -2.21
C LEU A 142 8.80 -4.93 -1.19
N LEU A 143 7.46 -4.97 -1.20
CA LEU A 143 6.71 -5.88 -0.35
C LEU A 143 6.93 -7.34 -0.73
N ILE A 144 6.92 -7.64 -2.04
CA ILE A 144 7.20 -8.98 -2.58
C ILE A 144 8.65 -9.39 -2.23
N ALA A 145 9.61 -8.51 -2.43
CA ALA A 145 11.02 -8.75 -2.07
C ALA A 145 11.17 -9.08 -0.58
N THR A 146 10.52 -8.31 0.30
CA THR A 146 10.50 -8.57 1.74
C THR A 146 9.90 -9.96 2.04
N ALA A 147 8.92 -10.41 1.25
CA ALA A 147 8.24 -11.69 1.47
C ALA A 147 9.17 -12.85 1.07
N HIS A 148 9.86 -12.69 -0.06
CA HIS A 148 10.90 -13.61 -0.52
C HIS A 148 12.05 -13.71 0.48
N PHE A 149 12.52 -12.58 1.05
CA PHE A 149 13.53 -12.57 2.11
C PHE A 149 13.10 -13.44 3.31
N LYS A 150 11.87 -13.26 3.81
CA LYS A 150 11.32 -14.03 4.94
C LYS A 150 11.11 -15.51 4.64
N CYS A 151 11.08 -15.88 3.37
CA CYS A 151 10.98 -17.25 2.89
C CYS A 151 12.33 -17.82 2.43
N PHE A 152 13.45 -17.12 2.66
CA PHE A 152 14.80 -17.53 2.27
C PHE A 152 14.96 -17.69 0.74
N MET A 153 14.13 -17.02 -0.06
CA MET A 153 14.20 -16.99 -1.52
C MET A 153 15.01 -15.76 -1.97
N TYR A 154 16.33 -15.82 -1.77
CA TYR A 154 17.21 -14.66 -1.93
C TYR A 154 17.33 -14.18 -3.38
N ASP A 155 17.35 -15.08 -4.36
CA ASP A 155 17.46 -14.71 -5.78
C ASP A 155 16.23 -13.90 -6.24
N ASP A 156 15.03 -14.36 -5.89
CA ASP A 156 13.78 -13.65 -6.20
C ASP A 156 13.70 -12.33 -5.43
N MET A 157 14.18 -12.30 -4.19
CA MET A 157 14.23 -11.07 -3.39
C MET A 157 15.12 -10.00 -4.04
N LEU A 158 16.33 -10.37 -4.51
CA LEU A 158 17.24 -9.46 -5.19
C LEU A 158 16.65 -8.93 -6.50
N LYS A 159 16.03 -9.83 -7.29
CA LYS A 159 15.38 -9.47 -8.55
C LYS A 159 14.28 -8.43 -8.36
N GLU A 160 13.37 -8.64 -7.42
CA GLU A 160 12.26 -7.71 -7.18
C GLU A 160 12.75 -6.39 -6.55
N SER A 161 13.76 -6.44 -5.68
CA SER A 161 14.37 -5.22 -5.10
C SER A 161 15.07 -4.37 -6.16
N GLN A 162 15.77 -5.00 -7.11
CA GLN A 162 16.40 -4.31 -8.23
C GLN A 162 15.35 -3.67 -9.15
N ALA A 163 14.30 -4.39 -9.49
CA ALA A 163 13.20 -3.83 -10.28
C ALA A 163 12.54 -2.62 -9.60
N ALA A 164 12.41 -2.65 -8.26
CA ALA A 164 11.93 -1.49 -7.51
C ALA A 164 12.91 -0.31 -7.58
N LEU A 165 14.22 -0.54 -7.45
CA LEU A 165 15.25 0.49 -7.58
C LEU A 165 15.23 1.17 -8.95
N ASP A 166 15.15 0.39 -10.02
CA ASP A 166 15.15 0.91 -11.39
C ASP A 166 13.97 1.86 -11.63
N ILE A 167 12.81 1.57 -11.02
CA ILE A 167 11.67 2.46 -11.05
C ILE A 167 11.94 3.71 -10.22
N LEU A 168 12.38 3.55 -8.97
CA LEU A 168 12.57 4.65 -8.01
C LEU A 168 13.66 5.65 -8.42
N ASP A 169 14.66 5.20 -9.18
CA ASP A 169 15.70 6.05 -9.75
C ASP A 169 15.13 7.14 -10.67
N ASN A 170 13.95 6.90 -11.26
CA ASN A 170 13.25 7.88 -12.09
C ASN A 170 12.37 8.85 -11.29
N PHE A 171 12.13 8.60 -9.99
CA PHE A 171 11.16 9.36 -9.18
C PHE A 171 11.76 10.18 -8.03
N GLY A 172 13.07 10.08 -7.79
CA GLY A 172 13.75 10.90 -6.76
C GLY A 172 13.30 10.62 -5.32
N ASP A 173 12.54 9.54 -5.07
CA ASP A 173 12.05 9.16 -3.75
C ASP A 173 13.17 8.46 -2.96
N LYS A 174 13.91 9.26 -2.19
CA LYS A 174 15.06 8.82 -1.41
C LYS A 174 14.71 7.81 -0.31
N PHE A 175 13.50 7.86 0.23
CA PHE A 175 13.08 6.97 1.31
C PHE A 175 12.83 5.56 0.77
N LEU A 176 12.04 5.44 -0.29
CA LEU A 176 11.81 4.15 -0.93
C LEU A 176 13.09 3.57 -1.53
N LYS A 177 13.95 4.43 -2.09
CA LYS A 177 15.27 4.01 -2.57
C LYS A 177 16.14 3.44 -1.45
N ALA A 178 16.17 4.08 -0.28
CA ALA A 178 16.92 3.56 0.88
C ALA A 178 16.40 2.18 1.33
N LYS A 179 15.08 2.00 1.35
CA LYS A 179 14.46 0.71 1.68
C LYS A 179 14.79 -0.37 0.65
N ALA A 180 14.77 -0.02 -0.63
CA ALA A 180 15.11 -0.91 -1.73
C ALA A 180 16.60 -1.32 -1.70
N MET A 181 17.51 -0.37 -1.48
CA MET A 181 18.95 -0.64 -1.33
C MET A 181 19.27 -1.50 -0.10
N GLY A 182 18.48 -1.43 0.97
CA GLY A 182 18.69 -2.27 2.15
C GLY A 182 18.37 -3.76 1.93
N LEU A 183 17.75 -4.11 0.81
CA LEU A 183 17.44 -5.48 0.40
C LEU A 183 18.40 -6.00 -0.69
N VAL A 184 19.23 -5.15 -1.29
CA VAL A 184 20.25 -5.52 -2.29
C VAL A 184 21.60 -5.70 -1.60
#